data_AF-A0A6H1RIE5-F1
#
_entry.id   AF-A0A6H1RIE5-F1
#
_cell.length_a   1.000
_cell.length_b   1.000
_cell.length_c   1.000
_cell.angle_alpha   90.00
_cell.angle_beta   90.00
_cell.angle_gamma   90.00
#
_symmetry.space_group_name_H-M   'P 1'
#
loop_
_entity.id
_entity.type
_entity.pdbx_description
1 polymer ?
#
loop_
_entity_poly.entity_id
_entity_poly.type
_entity_poly.pdbx_seq_one_letter_code
_entity_poly.pdbx_strand_id
1 'polypeptide(L)'
;MWPVDADGRPRVRVTTDPDAIRVLTTAVGNRLLPDTYVQDGMPVIVEAVSGAGDPTAGDDDVALPLSASPLRPPLLASLLAEHASIVQSGEDKKGNHVEVEVSPKREVLGSVLARRSWPDLPVLRRIISTPVLRPDGTLLQQPGYDPATGFLLAGRAHLDPVPERPTAAQVEQAREFLLDRFLHDFPWRTPADRANYLGLLVTPIIRPFTRALSPFGVIDATMPGSGKTILSGCVGLLVGQRVLTWTDSEEELRKSITSVLADQVGVTVFDNLEEGAVINSAVLARLVTERTWTDRKLGTNTTPTFPNDRLWLATGNNLRVGGDMASRTVWVRLDPDCPRPEARSGFTIPNLDSWILDPANQATVLRHVLTLILDWTAAGAPTSTSVPQMRQFTRWAQHIGGFLEHHGIGGFLSNAEESRELDDDAAEWRAFLLRWHALHGTKPMTASELRATAEPGPGADPWVGSFPTTNTGKLPSPKSLGHKLTGQLGRWRGDIVLRSVIDTETNSRTYWVERQTGTPQLPGIKPGNPETRRNPR
;
A
#
# COMPACT_ATOMS: atom_id res chain seq x y z
N MET A 1 37.36 -23.57 2.96
CA MET A 1 37.12 -23.95 1.55
C MET A 1 37.17 -25.46 1.46
N TRP A 2 36.20 -26.06 0.79
CA TRP A 2 36.16 -27.50 0.56
C TRP A 2 37.18 -27.88 -0.54
N PRO A 3 37.81 -29.06 -0.48
CA PRO A 3 38.54 -29.58 -1.63
C PRO A 3 37.59 -29.68 -2.83
N VAL A 4 38.11 -29.56 -4.04
CA VAL A 4 37.31 -29.53 -5.28
C VAL A 4 37.66 -30.77 -6.11
N ASP A 5 36.63 -31.47 -6.60
CA ASP A 5 36.79 -32.63 -7.46
C ASP A 5 37.15 -32.22 -8.91
N ALA A 6 37.51 -33.19 -9.75
CA ALA A 6 37.97 -32.93 -11.12
C ALA A 6 36.92 -32.26 -12.02
N ASP A 7 35.64 -32.35 -11.66
CA ASP A 7 34.51 -31.70 -12.33
C ASP A 7 34.21 -30.29 -11.78
N GLY A 8 35.01 -29.79 -10.84
CA GLY A 8 34.86 -28.46 -10.26
C GLY A 8 33.89 -28.39 -9.08
N ARG A 9 33.24 -29.49 -8.68
CA ARG A 9 32.32 -29.51 -7.53
C ARG A 9 33.09 -29.61 -6.21
N PRO A 10 32.74 -28.79 -5.20
CA PRO A 10 33.19 -28.98 -3.82
C PRO A 10 32.92 -30.41 -3.31
N ARG A 11 33.96 -31.07 -2.82
CA ARG A 11 33.91 -32.40 -2.21
C ARG A 11 33.61 -32.29 -0.72
N VAL A 12 32.49 -32.87 -0.29
CA VAL A 12 32.02 -32.85 1.10
C VAL A 12 32.00 -34.28 1.64
N ARG A 13 32.85 -34.55 2.64
CA ARG A 13 32.94 -35.88 3.27
C ARG A 13 31.94 -36.02 4.41
N VAL A 14 31.17 -37.10 4.40
CA VAL A 14 30.24 -37.47 5.47
C VAL A 14 30.50 -38.92 5.91
N THR A 15 30.31 -39.23 7.19
CA THR A 15 30.59 -40.58 7.73
C THR A 15 29.34 -41.31 8.20
N THR A 16 28.60 -40.71 9.11
CA THR A 16 27.38 -41.24 9.74
C THR A 16 26.24 -40.25 9.58
N ASP A 17 24.98 -40.67 9.77
CA ASP A 17 23.84 -39.75 9.66
C ASP A 17 23.97 -38.51 10.58
N PRO A 18 24.39 -38.60 11.87
CA PRO A 18 24.63 -37.42 12.71
C PRO A 18 25.76 -36.52 12.21
N ASP A 19 26.80 -37.11 11.60
CA ASP A 19 27.89 -36.37 11.01
C ASP A 19 27.45 -35.62 9.75
N ALA A 20 26.74 -36.31 8.86
CA ALA A 20 26.13 -35.72 7.67
C ALA A 20 25.23 -34.52 8.04
N ILE A 21 24.42 -34.61 9.11
CA ILE A 21 23.60 -33.49 9.58
C ILE A 21 24.47 -32.27 9.92
N ARG A 22 25.55 -32.45 10.70
CA ARG A 22 26.43 -31.33 11.11
C ARG A 22 27.19 -30.73 9.93
N VAL A 23 27.78 -31.59 9.11
CA VAL A 23 28.59 -31.20 7.95
C VAL A 23 27.73 -30.46 6.93
N LEU A 24 26.57 -31.02 6.55
CA LEU A 24 25.68 -30.40 5.57
C LEU A 24 25.03 -29.12 6.10
N THR A 25 24.70 -29.06 7.39
CA THR A 25 24.20 -27.80 7.98
C THR A 25 25.25 -26.69 7.89
N THR A 26 26.50 -27.01 8.22
CA THR A 26 27.61 -26.05 8.11
C THR A 26 27.86 -25.68 6.65
N ALA A 27 27.76 -26.64 5.73
CA ALA A 27 27.95 -26.41 4.30
C ALA A 27 26.88 -25.49 3.72
N VAL A 28 25.60 -25.73 4.02
CA VAL A 28 24.49 -24.84 3.62
C VAL A 28 24.68 -23.45 4.22
N GLY A 29 25.01 -23.35 5.52
CA GLY A 29 25.27 -22.07 6.18
C GLY A 29 26.39 -21.27 5.53
N ASN A 30 27.46 -21.95 5.10
CA ASN A 30 28.60 -21.35 4.40
C ASN A 30 28.37 -21.14 2.89
N ARG A 31 27.11 -21.14 2.43
CA ARG A 31 26.72 -20.94 1.02
C ARG A 31 27.44 -21.89 0.06
N LEU A 32 27.57 -23.17 0.43
CA LEU A 32 27.96 -24.24 -0.50
C LEU A 32 27.07 -24.20 -1.76
N LEU A 33 25.78 -23.97 -1.54
CA LEU A 33 24.81 -23.74 -2.58
C LEU A 33 24.80 -22.24 -2.91
N PRO A 34 25.07 -21.85 -4.17
CA PRO A 34 24.95 -20.46 -4.59
C PRO A 34 23.50 -19.97 -4.42
N ASP A 35 23.31 -18.65 -4.42
CA ASP A 35 21.98 -18.01 -4.36
C ASP A 35 21.06 -18.50 -3.22
N THR A 36 21.67 -19.02 -2.16
CA THR A 36 20.99 -19.41 -0.93
C THR A 36 21.00 -18.24 0.06
N TYR A 37 19.82 -17.98 0.62
CA TYR A 37 19.53 -16.92 1.58
C TYR A 37 18.70 -17.49 2.74
N VAL A 38 18.43 -16.67 3.75
CA VAL A 38 17.46 -16.97 4.80
C VAL A 38 16.28 -16.00 4.75
N GLN A 39 15.06 -16.53 4.79
CA GLN A 39 13.82 -15.78 4.87
C GLN A 39 12.93 -16.42 5.93
N ASP A 40 12.45 -15.62 6.90
CA ASP A 40 11.62 -16.07 8.02
C ASP A 40 12.19 -17.27 8.82
N GLY A 41 13.52 -17.32 8.91
CA GLY A 41 14.27 -18.39 9.58
C GLY A 41 14.43 -19.67 8.77
N MET A 42 13.93 -19.70 7.53
CA MET A 42 14.08 -20.84 6.62
C MET A 42 15.11 -20.51 5.52
N PRO A 43 16.01 -21.45 5.18
CA PRO A 43 16.82 -21.33 3.98
C PRO A 43 15.94 -21.33 2.74
N VAL A 44 16.20 -20.39 1.84
CA VAL A 44 15.56 -20.27 0.54
C VAL A 44 16.62 -20.20 -0.53
N ILE A 45 16.33 -20.73 -1.72
CA ILE A 45 17.12 -20.47 -2.92
C ILE A 45 16.38 -19.49 -3.81
N VAL A 46 17.11 -18.56 -4.42
CA VAL A 46 16.57 -17.70 -5.47
C VAL A 46 16.82 -18.37 -6.80
N GLU A 47 15.74 -18.70 -7.51
CA GLU A 47 15.81 -19.43 -8.78
C GLU A 47 14.92 -18.78 -9.84
N ALA A 48 15.30 -18.95 -11.11
CA ALA A 48 14.50 -18.50 -12.23
C ALA A 48 13.27 -19.38 -12.40
N VAL A 49 12.10 -18.77 -12.58
CA VAL A 49 10.85 -19.51 -12.80
C VAL A 49 10.68 -19.77 -14.30
N SER A 50 10.80 -21.04 -14.70
CA SER A 50 10.59 -21.43 -16.11
C SER A 50 9.14 -21.19 -16.53
N GLY A 51 8.95 -20.53 -17.67
CA GLY A 51 7.62 -20.20 -18.19
C GLY A 51 6.92 -19.05 -17.44
N ALA A 52 7.59 -18.38 -16.49
CA ALA A 52 7.16 -17.04 -16.10
C ALA A 52 7.18 -16.16 -17.35
N GLY A 53 6.09 -15.43 -17.59
CA GLY A 53 6.02 -14.47 -18.68
C GLY A 53 7.24 -13.54 -18.62
N ASP A 54 7.74 -13.13 -19.78
CA ASP A 54 8.75 -12.08 -19.81
C ASP A 54 8.17 -10.89 -19.03
N PRO A 55 8.86 -10.31 -18.03
CA PRO A 55 8.38 -9.13 -17.31
C PRO A 55 8.05 -7.93 -18.21
N THR A 56 8.30 -8.06 -19.52
CA THR A 56 7.92 -7.15 -20.60
C THR A 56 6.53 -7.37 -21.21
N ALA A 57 5.85 -8.49 -20.91
CA ALA A 57 4.52 -8.79 -21.46
C ALA A 57 3.44 -8.03 -20.68
N GLY A 58 2.94 -6.95 -21.28
CA GLY A 58 2.10 -5.95 -20.61
C GLY A 58 0.69 -6.34 -20.16
N ASP A 59 0.27 -7.61 -20.25
CA ASP A 59 -1.09 -8.03 -19.86
C ASP A 59 -1.16 -8.86 -18.57
N ASP A 60 -0.04 -9.41 -18.08
CA ASP A 60 -0.04 -10.27 -16.90
C ASP A 60 0.57 -9.55 -15.69
N ASP A 61 -0.02 -9.75 -14.50
CA ASP A 61 0.54 -9.41 -13.18
C ASP A 61 2.05 -9.72 -13.20
N VAL A 62 2.89 -8.69 -13.38
CA VAL A 62 4.32 -8.84 -13.71
C VAL A 62 5.00 -9.74 -12.67
N ALA A 63 5.12 -11.02 -12.99
CA ALA A 63 5.81 -11.99 -12.16
C ALA A 63 7.31 -11.68 -12.30
N LEU A 64 7.99 -11.52 -11.17
CA LEU A 64 9.44 -11.42 -11.19
C LEU A 64 10.00 -12.68 -11.86
N PRO A 65 11.03 -12.57 -12.71
CA PRO A 65 11.66 -13.74 -13.33
C PRO A 65 12.32 -14.65 -12.30
N LEU A 66 12.43 -14.19 -11.04
CA LEU A 66 13.03 -14.88 -9.91
C LEU A 66 12.00 -15.11 -8.81
N SER A 67 12.07 -16.28 -8.18
CA SER A 67 11.29 -16.63 -6.99
C SER A 67 12.21 -17.10 -5.87
N ALA A 68 11.79 -16.86 -4.62
CA ALA A 68 12.44 -17.42 -3.44
C ALA A 68 11.74 -18.74 -3.05
N SER A 69 12.39 -19.86 -3.35
CA SER A 69 11.87 -21.20 -3.08
C SER A 69 12.43 -21.74 -1.75
N PRO A 70 11.57 -22.10 -0.78
CA PRO A 70 12.03 -22.72 0.46
C PRO A 70 12.77 -24.02 0.19
N LEU A 71 13.96 -24.17 0.75
CA LEU A 71 14.70 -25.43 0.67
C LEU A 71 13.92 -26.50 1.43
N ARG A 72 13.39 -27.46 0.67
CA ARG A 72 12.77 -28.69 1.18
C ARG A 72 13.72 -29.87 0.90
N PRO A 73 13.61 -31.00 1.63
CA PRO A 73 14.51 -32.13 1.44
C PRO A 73 14.71 -32.57 -0.02
N PRO A 74 13.68 -32.63 -0.89
CA PRO A 74 13.88 -32.95 -2.32
C PRO A 74 14.73 -31.92 -3.08
N LEU A 75 14.43 -30.63 -2.89
CA LEU A 75 15.13 -29.55 -3.56
C LEU A 75 16.58 -29.48 -3.08
N LEU A 76 16.81 -29.62 -1.76
CA LEU A 76 18.16 -29.69 -1.21
C LEU A 76 18.95 -30.87 -1.75
N ALA A 77 18.34 -32.05 -1.90
CA ALA A 77 19.00 -33.21 -2.50
C ALA A 77 19.43 -32.94 -3.95
N SER A 78 18.54 -32.33 -4.75
CA SER A 78 18.82 -31.96 -6.14
C SER A 78 19.98 -30.97 -6.24
N LEU A 79 19.93 -29.90 -5.45
CA LEU A 79 20.96 -28.85 -5.44
C LEU A 79 22.31 -29.37 -4.93
N LEU A 80 22.31 -30.26 -3.93
CA LEU A 80 23.56 -30.88 -3.47
C LEU A 80 24.17 -31.76 -4.57
N ALA A 81 23.37 -32.53 -5.31
CA ALA A 81 23.87 -33.33 -6.42
C ALA A 81 24.46 -32.46 -7.55
N GLU A 82 23.86 -31.30 -7.81
CA GLU A 82 24.33 -30.35 -8.82
C GLU A 82 25.61 -29.60 -8.39
N HIS A 83 25.67 -29.14 -7.14
CA HIS A 83 26.70 -28.21 -6.69
C HIS A 83 27.79 -28.84 -5.81
N ALA A 84 27.69 -30.11 -5.42
CA ALA A 84 28.67 -30.73 -4.53
C ALA A 84 28.80 -32.25 -4.75
N SER A 85 29.98 -32.77 -4.48
CA SER A 85 30.24 -34.21 -4.45
C SER A 85 30.21 -34.68 -3.01
N ILE A 86 29.05 -35.19 -2.58
CA ILE A 86 28.87 -35.71 -1.23
C ILE A 86 29.40 -37.13 -1.19
N VAL A 87 30.49 -37.37 -0.45
CA VAL A 87 31.17 -38.67 -0.44
C VAL A 87 31.15 -39.30 0.95
N GLN A 88 30.91 -40.60 0.98
CA GLN A 88 30.97 -41.41 2.19
C GLN A 88 32.11 -42.42 2.10
N SER A 89 32.93 -42.48 3.15
CA SER A 89 33.98 -43.49 3.28
C SER A 89 33.39 -44.84 3.69
N GLY A 90 33.80 -45.89 3.01
CA GLY A 90 33.49 -47.27 3.35
C GLY A 90 34.67 -48.19 3.03
N GLU A 91 34.48 -49.49 3.24
CA GLU A 91 35.45 -50.51 2.85
C GLU A 91 34.89 -51.37 1.70
N ASP A 92 35.72 -51.65 0.70
CA ASP A 92 35.36 -52.59 -0.36
C ASP A 92 35.41 -54.04 0.16
N LYS A 93 35.00 -55.01 -0.68
CA LYS A 93 35.04 -56.44 -0.34
C LYS A 93 36.44 -57.00 -0.04
N LYS A 94 37.50 -56.21 -0.27
CA LYS A 94 38.91 -56.56 -0.05
C LYS A 94 39.52 -55.80 1.14
N GLY A 95 38.73 -55.00 1.87
CA GLY A 95 39.20 -54.21 3.02
C GLY A 95 39.91 -52.92 2.64
N ASN A 96 39.85 -52.48 1.36
CA ASN A 96 40.40 -51.19 0.96
C ASN A 96 39.42 -50.08 1.28
N HIS A 97 39.92 -48.95 1.77
CA HIS A 97 39.11 -47.75 1.94
C HIS A 97 38.69 -47.20 0.58
N VAL A 98 37.39 -47.06 0.38
CA VAL A 98 36.77 -46.48 -0.82
C VAL A 98 35.88 -45.31 -0.42
N GLU A 99 35.93 -44.23 -1.19
CA GLU A 99 34.99 -43.11 -1.07
C GLU A 99 33.98 -43.23 -2.22
N VAL A 100 32.69 -43.27 -1.88
CA VAL A 100 31.59 -43.38 -2.85
C VAL A 100 30.75 -42.13 -2.78
N GLU A 101 30.40 -41.56 -3.93
CA GLU A 101 29.44 -40.45 -4.01
C GLU A 101 28.04 -40.97 -3.64
N VAL A 102 27.39 -40.29 -2.70
CA VAL A 102 26.10 -40.71 -2.15
C VAL A 102 25.14 -39.53 -2.08
N SER A 103 23.86 -39.79 -2.34
CA SER A 103 22.80 -38.82 -2.04
C SER A 103 22.38 -38.97 -0.57
N PRO A 104 22.44 -37.91 0.26
CA PRO A 104 22.00 -37.99 1.64
C PRO A 104 20.53 -38.41 1.76
N LYS A 105 20.21 -39.20 2.80
CA LYS A 105 18.84 -39.66 3.06
C LYS A 105 17.91 -38.48 3.35
N ARG A 106 16.62 -38.64 3.04
CA ARG A 106 15.59 -37.61 3.24
C ARG A 106 15.50 -37.15 4.70
N GLU A 107 15.67 -38.05 5.66
CA GLU A 107 15.61 -37.78 7.10
C GLU A 107 16.79 -36.91 7.57
N VAL A 108 17.99 -37.15 7.00
CA VAL A 108 19.19 -36.33 7.25
C VAL A 108 18.95 -34.92 6.73
N LEU A 109 18.48 -34.78 5.49
CA LEU A 109 18.18 -33.48 4.89
C LEU A 109 17.05 -32.74 5.63
N GLY A 110 16.02 -33.47 6.07
CA GLY A 110 14.96 -32.93 6.93
C GLY A 110 15.51 -32.40 8.25
N SER A 111 16.47 -33.11 8.86
CA SER A 111 17.12 -32.68 10.09
C SER A 111 18.05 -31.48 9.91
N VAL A 112 18.74 -31.37 8.77
CA VAL A 112 19.53 -30.18 8.37
C VAL A 112 18.62 -28.94 8.31
N LEU A 113 17.47 -29.07 7.65
CA LEU A 113 16.53 -27.97 7.41
C LEU A 113 15.61 -27.66 8.60
N ALA A 114 15.65 -28.47 9.68
CA ALA A 114 14.77 -28.29 10.85
C ALA A 114 15.13 -27.03 11.69
N ARG A 115 16.32 -26.46 11.51
CA ARG A 115 16.78 -25.27 12.25
C ARG A 115 16.11 -24.00 11.73
N ARG A 116 15.82 -23.07 12.65
CA ARG A 116 15.34 -21.71 12.33
C ARG A 116 16.43 -20.63 12.33
N SER A 117 17.66 -20.99 12.70
CA SER A 117 18.78 -20.05 12.85
C SER A 117 19.87 -20.37 11.85
N TRP A 118 20.13 -19.43 10.95
CA TRP A 118 21.13 -19.50 9.89
C TRP A 118 21.93 -18.20 9.84
N PRO A 119 22.84 -17.96 10.81
CA PRO A 119 23.51 -16.67 10.99
C PRO A 119 24.45 -16.32 9.83
N ASP A 120 25.00 -17.33 9.15
CA ASP A 120 25.96 -17.15 8.06
C ASP A 120 25.27 -16.98 6.68
N LEU A 121 23.96 -17.21 6.61
CA LEU A 121 23.19 -16.96 5.39
C LEU A 121 22.73 -15.50 5.32
N PRO A 122 22.87 -14.84 4.15
CA PRO A 122 22.36 -13.50 3.95
C PRO A 122 20.83 -13.48 4.07
N VAL A 123 20.29 -12.47 4.75
CA VAL A 123 18.84 -12.30 4.90
C VAL A 123 18.25 -11.78 3.60
N LEU A 124 17.32 -12.53 3.00
CA LEU A 124 16.53 -12.07 1.87
C LEU A 124 15.20 -11.51 2.40
N ARG A 125 15.03 -10.20 2.29
CA ARG A 125 13.79 -9.51 2.65
C ARG A 125 12.81 -9.44 1.51
N ARG A 126 13.31 -9.21 0.29
CA ARG A 126 12.47 -9.00 -0.89
C ARG A 126 13.25 -9.19 -2.18
N ILE A 127 12.59 -9.71 -3.21
CA ILE A 127 13.06 -9.62 -4.60
C ILE A 127 12.33 -8.43 -5.26
N ILE A 128 13.07 -7.56 -5.93
CA ILE A 128 12.54 -6.36 -6.58
C ILE A 128 12.99 -6.31 -8.04
N SER A 129 12.17 -5.73 -8.91
CA SER A 129 12.51 -5.46 -10.33
C SER A 129 12.92 -4.02 -10.58
N THR A 130 12.68 -3.12 -9.63
CA THR A 130 12.86 -1.68 -9.82
C THR A 130 13.83 -1.11 -8.81
N PRO A 131 14.74 -0.21 -9.21
CA PRO A 131 15.64 0.47 -8.29
C PRO A 131 14.88 1.20 -7.18
N VAL A 132 15.41 1.11 -5.96
CA VAL A 132 14.86 1.76 -4.76
C VAL A 132 15.96 2.49 -4.01
N LEU A 133 15.59 3.50 -3.22
CA LEU A 133 16.55 4.16 -2.36
C LEU A 133 16.95 3.26 -1.19
N ARG A 134 18.25 3.18 -0.95
CA ARG A 134 18.83 2.59 0.25
C ARG A 134 18.60 3.50 1.47
N PRO A 135 18.76 2.99 2.70
CA PRO A 135 18.66 3.79 3.92
C PRO A 135 19.61 4.99 4.01
N ASP A 136 20.71 4.98 3.25
CA ASP A 136 21.68 6.08 3.18
C ASP A 136 21.36 7.13 2.10
N GLY A 137 20.29 6.92 1.31
CA GLY A 137 19.88 7.81 0.23
C GLY A 137 20.50 7.48 -1.14
N THR A 138 21.38 6.49 -1.23
CA THR A 138 21.92 6.02 -2.53
C THR A 138 20.91 5.13 -3.25
N LEU A 139 21.00 5.05 -4.59
CA LEU A 139 20.10 4.21 -5.38
C LEU A 139 20.64 2.77 -5.52
N LEU A 140 19.82 1.79 -5.17
CA LEU A 140 20.05 0.38 -5.49
C LEU A 140 19.67 0.15 -6.96
N GLN A 141 20.62 0.30 -7.88
CA GLN A 141 20.40 0.11 -9.32
C GLN A 141 21.25 -0.98 -9.97
N GLN A 142 22.18 -1.59 -9.24
CA GLN A 142 22.97 -2.73 -9.71
C GLN A 142 22.21 -4.03 -9.46
N PRO A 143 21.93 -4.85 -10.49
CA PRO A 143 21.32 -6.17 -10.29
C PRO A 143 22.13 -7.05 -9.33
N GLY A 144 21.43 -7.82 -8.51
CA GLY A 144 22.01 -8.69 -7.49
C GLY A 144 21.54 -8.37 -6.07
N TYR A 145 22.12 -9.10 -5.11
CA TYR A 145 21.81 -8.93 -3.69
C TYR A 145 22.52 -7.72 -3.09
N ASP A 146 21.76 -6.91 -2.37
CA ASP A 146 22.22 -5.72 -1.66
C ASP A 146 22.22 -5.97 -0.14
N PRO A 147 23.40 -6.12 0.50
CA PRO A 147 23.48 -6.41 1.94
C PRO A 147 22.91 -5.31 2.84
N ALA A 148 22.91 -4.05 2.40
CA ALA A 148 22.45 -2.91 3.19
C ALA A 148 20.92 -2.93 3.37
N THR A 149 20.19 -3.42 2.36
CA THR A 149 18.72 -3.49 2.37
C THR A 149 18.21 -4.91 2.63
N GLY A 150 18.97 -5.94 2.26
CA GLY A 150 18.52 -7.32 2.16
C GLY A 150 17.63 -7.57 0.94
N PHE A 151 17.67 -6.69 -0.06
CA PHE A 151 16.91 -6.85 -1.30
C PHE A 151 17.76 -7.49 -2.39
N LEU A 152 17.12 -8.25 -3.28
CA LEU A 152 17.72 -8.74 -4.51
C LEU A 152 17.06 -8.04 -5.70
N LEU A 153 17.84 -7.25 -6.44
CA LEU A 153 17.39 -6.61 -7.67
C LEU A 153 17.55 -7.59 -8.84
N ALA A 154 16.44 -8.08 -9.39
CA ALA A 154 16.46 -9.02 -10.51
C ALA A 154 17.00 -8.41 -11.82
N GLY A 155 17.08 -7.08 -11.88
CA GLY A 155 17.40 -6.32 -13.09
C GLY A 155 16.16 -6.03 -13.93
N ARG A 156 16.17 -4.92 -14.65
CA ARG A 156 15.11 -4.52 -15.57
C ARG A 156 15.72 -4.20 -16.93
N ALA A 157 15.22 -4.81 -17.99
CA ALA A 157 15.63 -4.48 -19.35
C ALA A 157 15.34 -2.99 -19.63
N HIS A 158 16.15 -2.38 -20.51
CA HIS A 158 15.97 -1.01 -21.02
C HIS A 158 16.14 0.14 -20.00
N LEU A 159 16.46 -0.14 -18.73
CA LEU A 159 16.75 0.90 -17.75
C LEU A 159 18.27 1.15 -17.65
N ASP A 160 18.74 2.19 -18.31
CA ASP A 160 20.13 2.64 -18.15
C ASP A 160 20.38 3.20 -16.74
N PRO A 161 21.61 3.09 -16.20
CA PRO A 161 21.98 3.65 -14.92
C PRO A 161 21.66 5.15 -14.83
N VAL A 162 21.05 5.56 -13.72
CA VAL A 162 20.77 6.98 -13.46
C VAL A 162 21.95 7.58 -12.70
N PRO A 163 22.44 8.78 -13.09
CA PRO A 163 23.53 9.45 -12.37
C PRO A 163 23.14 9.78 -10.94
N GLU A 164 24.04 9.54 -9.98
CA GLU A 164 23.81 9.87 -8.55
C GLU A 164 23.53 11.36 -8.31
N ARG A 165 24.05 12.23 -9.19
CA ARG A 165 23.80 13.67 -9.18
C ARG A 165 23.37 14.10 -10.58
N PRO A 166 22.07 14.04 -10.89
CA PRO A 166 21.57 14.50 -12.18
C PRO A 166 21.90 15.97 -12.43
N THR A 167 22.04 16.34 -13.70
CA THR A 167 22.24 17.74 -14.08
C THR A 167 20.90 18.49 -14.08
N ALA A 168 20.94 19.82 -13.91
CA ALA A 168 19.73 20.65 -13.96
C ALA A 168 18.90 20.44 -15.25
N ALA A 169 19.56 20.19 -16.38
CA ALA A 169 18.89 19.89 -17.65
C ALA A 169 18.15 18.53 -17.63
N GLN A 170 18.74 17.51 -16.99
CA GLN A 170 18.08 16.21 -16.81
C GLN A 170 16.88 16.31 -15.87
N VAL A 171 17.00 17.12 -14.80
CA VAL A 171 15.92 17.39 -13.86
C VAL A 171 14.76 18.09 -14.54
N GLU A 172 15.02 19.15 -15.31
CA GLU A 172 13.96 19.86 -16.03
C GLU A 172 13.29 18.95 -17.06
N GLN A 173 14.08 18.19 -17.84
CA GLN A 173 13.52 17.22 -18.79
C GLN A 173 12.63 16.18 -18.10
N ALA A 174 13.02 15.69 -16.92
CA ALA A 174 12.22 14.75 -16.15
C ALA A 174 10.92 15.37 -15.62
N ARG A 175 11.00 16.62 -15.16
CA ARG A 175 9.84 17.39 -14.69
C ARG A 175 8.86 17.65 -15.83
N GLU A 176 9.31 18.19 -16.96
CA GLU A 176 8.50 18.44 -18.15
C GLU A 176 7.86 17.14 -18.68
N PHE A 177 8.65 16.06 -18.77
CA PHE A 177 8.11 14.78 -19.23
C PHE A 177 6.98 14.28 -18.32
N LEU A 178 7.19 14.28 -16.99
CA LEU A 178 6.20 13.78 -16.05
C LEU A 178 4.95 14.66 -15.98
N LEU A 179 5.12 15.98 -15.90
CA LEU A 179 4.00 16.92 -15.65
C LEU A 179 3.27 17.33 -16.93
N ASP A 180 4.01 17.54 -18.01
CA ASP A 180 3.53 18.20 -19.23
C ASP A 180 3.35 17.22 -20.40
N ARG A 181 3.72 15.94 -20.22
CA ARG A 181 3.40 14.86 -21.18
C ARG A 181 2.70 13.67 -20.55
N PHE A 182 3.32 13.03 -19.57
CA PHE A 182 2.82 11.77 -19.01
C PHE A 182 1.55 11.95 -18.17
N LEU A 183 1.51 12.98 -17.33
CA LEU A 183 0.38 13.28 -16.44
C LEU A 183 -0.51 14.44 -16.93
N HIS A 184 -0.14 15.07 -18.05
CA HIS A 184 -0.77 16.31 -18.51
C HIS A 184 -2.27 16.14 -18.78
N ASP A 185 -2.62 15.09 -19.53
CA ASP A 185 -3.99 14.95 -20.04
C ASP A 185 -4.94 14.22 -19.08
N PHE A 186 -4.51 13.89 -17.86
CA PHE A 186 -5.46 13.38 -16.87
C PHE A 186 -6.37 14.52 -16.39
N PRO A 187 -7.67 14.27 -16.21
CA PRO A 187 -8.61 15.32 -15.81
C PRO A 187 -8.53 15.56 -14.29
N TRP A 188 -7.42 16.12 -13.81
CA TRP A 188 -7.23 16.41 -12.39
C TRP A 188 -8.29 17.39 -11.89
N ARG A 189 -8.98 17.07 -10.79
CA ARG A 189 -9.97 17.98 -10.21
C ARG A 189 -9.30 19.26 -9.69
N THR A 190 -8.13 19.12 -9.08
CA THR A 190 -7.30 20.23 -8.60
C THR A 190 -5.81 19.94 -8.81
N PRO A 191 -4.93 20.97 -8.75
CA PRO A 191 -3.48 20.74 -8.75
C PRO A 191 -3.00 19.82 -7.61
N ALA A 192 -3.73 19.79 -6.49
CA ALA A 192 -3.42 18.91 -5.35
C ALA A 192 -3.54 17.43 -5.73
N ASP A 193 -4.49 17.06 -6.58
CA ASP A 193 -4.72 15.67 -6.98
C ASP A 193 -3.53 15.13 -7.80
N ARG A 194 -3.00 15.95 -8.72
CA ARG A 194 -1.78 15.61 -9.48
C ARG A 194 -0.57 15.47 -8.55
N ALA A 195 -0.39 16.41 -7.62
CA ALA A 195 0.71 16.37 -6.66
C ALA A 195 0.63 15.15 -5.72
N ASN A 196 -0.57 14.85 -5.22
CA ASN A 196 -0.84 13.67 -4.39
C ASN A 196 -0.55 12.38 -5.15
N TYR A 197 -0.98 12.28 -6.42
CA TYR A 197 -0.68 11.12 -7.27
C TYR A 197 0.82 10.92 -7.45
N LEU A 198 1.57 12.00 -7.75
CA LEU A 198 3.02 11.94 -7.91
C LEU A 198 3.70 11.50 -6.60
N GLY A 199 3.19 11.96 -5.45
CA GLY A 199 3.59 11.47 -4.14
C GLY A 199 3.35 9.97 -3.94
N LEU A 200 2.18 9.45 -4.32
CA LEU A 200 1.88 8.02 -4.27
C LEU A 200 2.76 7.22 -5.24
N LEU A 201 3.03 7.73 -6.44
CA LEU A 201 3.86 7.11 -7.46
C LEU A 201 5.29 6.87 -6.98
N VAL A 202 5.90 7.85 -6.29
CA VAL A 202 7.30 7.74 -5.80
C VAL A 202 7.41 6.97 -4.48
N THR A 203 6.31 6.83 -3.74
CA THR A 203 6.30 6.25 -2.39
C THR A 203 6.98 4.87 -2.31
N PRO A 204 6.69 3.90 -3.19
CA PRO A 204 7.33 2.57 -3.12
C PRO A 204 8.85 2.62 -3.30
N ILE A 205 9.35 3.58 -4.08
CA ILE A 205 10.79 3.72 -4.41
C ILE A 205 11.57 4.32 -3.24
N ILE A 206 11.00 5.31 -2.55
CA ILE A 206 11.67 6.02 -1.45
C ILE A 206 11.40 5.41 -0.07
N ARG A 207 10.46 4.47 0.05
CA ARG A 207 10.06 3.89 1.35
C ARG A 207 11.23 3.31 2.16
N PRO A 208 12.20 2.56 1.60
CA PRO A 208 13.27 1.99 2.41
C PRO A 208 14.19 3.07 3.01
N PHE A 209 14.33 4.21 2.35
CA PHE A 209 15.01 5.41 2.84
C PHE A 209 14.20 6.09 3.97
N THR A 210 12.94 6.42 3.70
CA THR A 210 12.13 7.20 4.66
C THR A 210 11.69 6.38 5.89
N ARG A 211 11.57 5.06 5.76
CA ARG A 211 11.01 4.13 6.77
C ARG A 211 9.65 4.58 7.33
N ALA A 212 8.93 5.39 6.56
CA ALA A 212 7.62 5.91 6.92
C ALA A 212 6.53 4.89 6.55
N LEU A 213 5.43 4.89 7.31
CA LEU A 213 4.20 4.24 6.87
C LEU A 213 3.61 5.07 5.73
N SER A 214 3.03 4.41 4.73
CA SER A 214 2.32 5.07 3.63
C SER A 214 0.82 5.14 3.94
N PRO A 215 0.15 6.25 3.64
CA PRO A 215 -1.31 6.32 3.73
C PRO A 215 -1.95 5.39 2.68
N PHE A 216 -3.26 5.18 2.84
CA PHE A 216 -4.08 4.55 1.81
C PHE A 216 -4.34 5.55 0.68
N GLY A 217 -4.05 5.19 -0.57
CA GLY A 217 -4.34 6.06 -1.71
C GLY A 217 -5.73 5.75 -2.28
N VAL A 218 -6.53 6.78 -2.55
CA VAL A 218 -7.81 6.62 -3.26
C VAL A 218 -7.77 7.42 -4.54
N ILE A 219 -7.90 6.72 -5.66
CA ILE A 219 -8.03 7.32 -7.00
C ILE A 219 -9.52 7.29 -7.36
N ASP A 220 -10.16 8.44 -7.22
CA ASP A 220 -11.60 8.61 -7.38
C ASP A 220 -11.91 9.47 -8.60
N ALA A 221 -13.10 9.31 -9.17
CA ALA A 221 -13.59 10.16 -10.24
C ALA A 221 -15.10 10.38 -10.15
N THR A 222 -15.55 11.47 -10.76
CA THR A 222 -16.99 11.77 -10.90
C THR A 222 -17.71 10.77 -11.80
N MET A 223 -17.02 10.19 -12.79
CA MET A 223 -17.59 9.26 -13.77
C MET A 223 -16.62 8.13 -14.23
N PRO A 224 -17.16 7.02 -14.78
CA PRO A 224 -16.38 6.01 -15.52
C PRO A 224 -15.60 6.59 -16.71
N GLY A 225 -14.60 5.85 -17.22
CA GLY A 225 -13.82 6.29 -18.38
C GLY A 225 -12.81 7.43 -18.13
N SER A 226 -12.67 7.88 -16.88
CA SER A 226 -11.80 9.01 -16.51
C SER A 226 -10.29 8.71 -16.47
N GLY A 227 -9.87 7.45 -16.65
CA GLY A 227 -8.45 7.04 -16.62
C GLY A 227 -7.92 6.56 -15.25
N LYS A 228 -8.78 6.28 -14.27
CA LYS A 228 -8.38 5.82 -12.91
C LYS A 228 -7.55 4.54 -12.92
N THR A 229 -7.99 3.53 -13.66
CA THR A 229 -7.30 2.23 -13.77
C THR A 229 -5.94 2.37 -14.44
N ILE A 230 -5.80 3.32 -15.38
CA ILE A 230 -4.51 3.66 -16.00
C ILE A 230 -3.56 4.23 -14.93
N LEU A 231 -4.03 5.18 -14.10
CA LEU A 231 -3.22 5.74 -13.03
C LEU A 231 -2.77 4.69 -12.00
N SER A 232 -3.67 3.84 -11.49
CA SER A 232 -3.27 2.76 -10.58
C SER A 232 -2.30 1.78 -11.27
N GLY A 233 -2.57 1.44 -12.53
CA GLY A 233 -1.73 0.58 -13.36
C GLY A 233 -0.32 1.16 -13.55
N CYS A 234 -0.17 2.47 -13.77
CA CYS A 234 1.14 3.11 -13.90
C CYS A 234 2.02 2.89 -12.66
N VAL A 235 1.46 2.97 -11.45
CA VAL A 235 2.22 2.66 -10.22
C VAL A 235 2.62 1.18 -10.20
N GLY A 236 1.69 0.30 -10.57
CA GLY A 236 1.93 -1.14 -10.68
C GLY A 236 3.01 -1.52 -11.69
N LEU A 237 3.04 -0.87 -12.86
CA LEU A 237 4.04 -1.07 -13.89
C LEU A 237 5.44 -0.63 -13.43
N LEU A 238 5.52 0.29 -12.47
CA LEU A 238 6.81 0.65 -11.89
C LEU A 238 7.33 -0.40 -10.91
N VAL A 239 6.52 -0.96 -10.01
CA VAL A 239 7.03 -1.77 -8.89
C VAL A 239 6.36 -3.13 -8.69
N GLY A 240 5.58 -3.58 -9.67
CA GLY A 240 4.70 -4.73 -9.59
C GLY A 240 3.43 -4.43 -8.78
N GLN A 241 2.28 -4.88 -9.26
CA GLN A 241 1.01 -4.78 -8.54
C GLN A 241 0.34 -6.14 -8.36
N ARG A 242 -0.57 -6.18 -7.39
CA ARG A 242 -1.64 -7.17 -7.33
C ARG A 242 -2.97 -6.44 -7.29
N VAL A 243 -3.91 -6.83 -8.15
CA VAL A 243 -5.28 -6.33 -8.10
C VAL A 243 -6.14 -7.24 -7.24
N LEU A 244 -6.90 -6.66 -6.33
CA LEU A 244 -7.82 -7.35 -5.42
C LEU A 244 -9.24 -6.88 -5.65
N THR A 245 -10.19 -7.80 -5.51
CA THR A 245 -11.61 -7.46 -5.44
C THR A 245 -11.94 -6.91 -4.06
N TRP A 246 -12.69 -5.80 -4.02
CA TRP A 246 -13.22 -5.26 -2.78
C TRP A 246 -14.27 -6.20 -2.16
N THR A 247 -14.33 -6.23 -0.82
CA THR A 247 -15.32 -7.03 -0.09
C THR A 247 -15.74 -6.32 1.19
N ASP A 248 -17.04 -6.38 1.51
CA ASP A 248 -17.59 -5.84 2.76
C ASP A 248 -17.36 -6.78 3.96
N SER A 249 -16.87 -8.00 3.72
CA SER A 249 -16.54 -8.96 4.78
C SER A 249 -15.13 -8.71 5.30
N GLU A 250 -15.01 -8.24 6.54
CA GLU A 250 -13.71 -8.06 7.20
C GLU A 250 -12.88 -9.36 7.23
N GLU A 251 -13.54 -10.51 7.32
CA GLU A 251 -12.88 -11.82 7.30
C GLU A 251 -12.29 -12.18 5.94
N GLU A 252 -13.00 -11.90 4.84
CA GLU A 252 -12.48 -12.13 3.49
C GLU A 252 -11.38 -11.11 3.15
N LEU A 253 -11.55 -9.86 3.57
CA LEU A 253 -10.54 -8.82 3.42
C LEU A 253 -9.24 -9.17 4.16
N ARG A 254 -9.37 -9.68 5.40
CA ARG A 254 -8.24 -10.15 6.20
C ARG A 254 -7.48 -11.29 5.52
N LYS A 255 -8.20 -12.25 4.90
CA LYS A 255 -7.59 -13.35 4.15
C LYS A 255 -6.88 -12.86 2.88
N SER A 256 -7.50 -11.95 2.11
CA SER A 256 -6.92 -11.43 0.87
C SER A 256 -5.65 -10.63 1.16
N ILE A 257 -5.65 -9.77 2.19
CA ILE A 257 -4.45 -9.05 2.66
C ILE A 257 -3.33 -10.02 3.02
N THR A 258 -3.63 -11.06 3.80
CA THR A 258 -2.64 -12.05 4.23
C THR A 258 -2.07 -12.83 3.05
N SER A 259 -2.88 -13.12 2.03
CA SER A 259 -2.43 -13.79 0.81
C SER A 259 -1.46 -12.90 0.01
N VAL A 260 -1.80 -11.62 -0.20
CA VAL A 260 -0.99 -10.72 -1.03
C VAL A 260 0.32 -10.32 -0.36
N LEU A 261 0.35 -10.20 0.97
CA LEU A 261 1.60 -9.93 1.68
C LEU A 261 2.61 -11.08 1.61
N ALA A 262 2.18 -12.29 1.23
CA ALA A 262 3.08 -13.39 0.91
C ALA A 262 3.73 -13.27 -0.47
N ASP A 263 3.17 -12.47 -1.38
CA ASP A 263 3.71 -12.23 -2.72
C ASP A 263 4.82 -11.16 -2.69
N GLN A 264 5.57 -11.04 -3.79
CA GLN A 264 6.69 -10.10 -3.94
C GLN A 264 6.33 -8.80 -4.72
N VAL A 265 5.06 -8.34 -4.63
CA VAL A 265 4.57 -7.13 -5.33
C VAL A 265 4.90 -5.82 -4.59
N GLY A 266 4.91 -4.65 -5.25
CA GLY A 266 5.12 -3.35 -4.57
C GLY A 266 3.85 -2.63 -4.16
N VAL A 267 2.78 -2.85 -4.93
CA VAL A 267 1.51 -2.15 -4.80
C VAL A 267 0.38 -3.16 -4.75
N THR A 268 -0.68 -2.83 -4.01
CA THR A 268 -1.92 -3.58 -4.03
C THR A 268 -3.06 -2.63 -4.31
N VAL A 269 -3.87 -2.94 -5.32
CA VAL A 269 -4.96 -2.09 -5.79
C VAL A 269 -6.28 -2.82 -5.56
N PHE A 270 -7.18 -2.22 -4.79
CA PHE A 270 -8.59 -2.60 -4.80
C PHE A 270 -9.26 -1.86 -5.96
N ASP A 271 -9.41 -2.54 -7.10
CA ASP A 271 -9.91 -1.90 -8.31
C ASP A 271 -11.43 -2.02 -8.42
N ASN A 272 -12.04 -0.98 -8.99
CA ASN A 272 -13.46 -0.91 -9.33
C ASN A 272 -14.40 -1.17 -8.13
N LEU A 273 -14.20 -0.42 -7.04
CA LEU A 273 -15.18 -0.36 -5.96
C LEU A 273 -16.54 0.13 -6.50
N GLU A 274 -17.62 -0.35 -5.87
CA GLU A 274 -18.97 0.08 -6.20
C GLU A 274 -19.11 1.61 -6.11
N GLU A 275 -19.90 2.18 -7.02
CA GLU A 275 -20.12 3.63 -7.04
C GLU A 275 -20.75 4.08 -5.71
N GLY A 276 -20.17 5.13 -5.10
CA GLY A 276 -20.63 5.63 -3.82
C GLY A 276 -20.22 4.79 -2.60
N ALA A 277 -19.41 3.74 -2.77
CA ALA A 277 -18.98 2.90 -1.66
C ALA A 277 -18.24 3.69 -0.57
N VAL A 278 -18.54 3.36 0.69
CA VAL A 278 -17.89 3.95 1.87
C VAL A 278 -16.79 3.01 2.36
N ILE A 279 -15.54 3.45 2.23
CA ILE A 279 -14.37 2.72 2.71
C ILE A 279 -14.26 2.92 4.23
N ASN A 280 -14.87 2.02 4.98
CA ASN A 280 -14.84 1.99 6.44
C ASN A 280 -14.57 0.57 6.95
N SER A 281 -13.29 0.23 7.16
CA SER A 281 -12.87 -1.09 7.62
C SER A 281 -11.83 -0.97 8.73
N ALA A 282 -12.07 -1.62 9.87
CA ALA A 282 -11.11 -1.67 10.97
C ALA A 282 -9.86 -2.48 10.59
N VAL A 283 -10.03 -3.51 9.75
CA VAL A 283 -8.95 -4.32 9.19
C VAL A 283 -7.99 -3.49 8.34
N LEU A 284 -8.49 -2.67 7.41
CA LEU A 284 -7.64 -1.76 6.60
C LEU A 284 -7.01 -0.68 7.47
N ALA A 285 -7.79 -0.12 8.39
CA ALA A 285 -7.32 0.85 9.35
C ALA A 285 -6.11 0.30 10.14
N ARG A 286 -6.16 -0.97 10.57
CA ARG A 286 -5.04 -1.66 11.23
C ARG A 286 -3.89 -1.88 10.26
N LEU A 287 -4.15 -2.43 9.08
CA LEU A 287 -3.14 -2.70 8.05
C LEU A 287 -2.28 -1.48 7.78
N VAL A 288 -2.85 -0.33 7.41
CA VAL A 288 -2.06 0.85 7.02
C VAL A 288 -1.33 1.53 8.17
N THR A 289 -1.58 1.13 9.43
CA THR A 289 -0.96 1.73 10.62
C THR A 289 0.05 0.85 11.32
N GLU A 290 0.02 -0.46 11.06
CA GLU A 290 1.00 -1.41 11.58
C GLU A 290 2.19 -1.57 10.60
N ARG A 291 3.39 -1.71 11.16
CA ARG A 291 4.62 -1.99 10.38
C ARG A 291 4.72 -3.44 9.94
N THR A 292 4.02 -4.33 10.63
CA THR A 292 4.02 -5.77 10.40
C THR A 292 2.60 -6.28 10.46
N TRP A 293 2.26 -7.20 9.58
CA TRP A 293 0.99 -7.88 9.56
C TRP A 293 1.17 -9.31 10.07
N THR A 294 0.47 -9.65 11.14
CA THR A 294 0.47 -11.01 11.69
C THR A 294 -0.95 -11.53 11.69
N ASP A 295 -1.14 -12.67 11.04
CA ASP A 295 -2.44 -13.33 10.98
C ASP A 295 -2.33 -14.84 10.75
N ARG A 296 -3.34 -15.59 11.18
CA ARG A 296 -3.36 -17.06 11.06
C ARG A 296 -3.71 -17.45 9.64
N LYS A 297 -2.84 -18.24 8.99
CA LYS A 297 -3.15 -18.83 7.69
C LYS A 297 -4.15 -19.98 7.88
N LEU A 298 -5.30 -19.93 7.20
CA LEU A 298 -6.33 -20.97 7.28
C LEU A 298 -5.75 -22.35 6.94
N GLY A 299 -6.15 -23.37 7.72
CA GLY A 299 -5.72 -24.76 7.50
C GLY A 299 -4.29 -25.09 7.97
N THR A 300 -3.58 -24.15 8.62
CA THR A 300 -2.24 -24.40 9.19
C THR A 300 -2.14 -23.88 10.62
N ASN A 301 -1.32 -24.53 11.47
CA ASN A 301 -1.02 -24.04 12.82
C ASN A 301 0.05 -22.93 12.85
N THR A 302 0.42 -22.38 11.69
CA THR A 302 1.44 -21.33 11.56
C THR A 302 0.79 -19.96 11.44
N THR A 303 1.28 -19.01 12.25
CA THR A 303 0.89 -17.60 12.19
C THR A 303 2.04 -16.81 11.54
N PRO A 304 2.08 -16.70 10.20
CA PRO A 304 3.13 -15.93 9.53
C PRO A 304 3.05 -14.45 9.94
N THR A 305 4.21 -13.79 9.92
CA THR A 305 4.34 -12.36 10.13
C THR A 305 5.02 -11.77 8.92
N PHE A 306 4.37 -10.82 8.26
CA PHE A 306 4.88 -10.15 7.06
C PHE A 306 5.22 -8.70 7.36
N PRO A 307 6.29 -8.14 6.79
CA PRO A 307 6.47 -6.70 6.78
C PRO A 307 5.34 -6.05 5.98
N ASN A 308 4.73 -4.99 6.52
CA ASN A 308 3.80 -4.17 5.75
C ASN A 308 4.59 -3.08 5.03
N ASP A 309 5.04 -3.40 3.82
CA ASP A 309 5.90 -2.56 2.99
C ASP A 309 5.26 -2.13 1.67
N ARG A 310 3.97 -2.46 1.46
CA ARG A 310 3.22 -2.20 0.23
C ARG A 310 2.55 -0.83 0.26
N LEU A 311 2.38 -0.26 -0.93
CA LEU A 311 1.43 0.83 -1.13
C LEU A 311 0.06 0.23 -1.42
N TRP A 312 -0.96 0.69 -0.69
CA TRP A 312 -2.33 0.22 -0.85
C TRP A 312 -3.17 1.31 -1.51
N LEU A 313 -3.80 0.98 -2.62
CA LEU A 313 -4.63 1.87 -3.42
C LEU A 313 -6.05 1.32 -3.54
N ALA A 314 -7.02 2.20 -3.73
CA ALA A 314 -8.36 1.86 -4.22
C ALA A 314 -8.75 2.75 -5.40
N THR A 315 -9.56 2.22 -6.30
CA THR A 315 -10.18 2.97 -7.38
C THR A 315 -11.70 2.82 -7.36
N GLY A 316 -12.42 3.86 -7.77
CA GLY A 316 -13.88 3.81 -7.88
C GLY A 316 -14.47 5.14 -8.32
N ASN A 317 -15.79 5.22 -8.34
CA ASN A 317 -16.51 6.46 -8.67
C ASN A 317 -17.24 6.97 -7.44
N ASN A 318 -17.16 8.28 -7.20
CA ASN A 318 -17.83 8.98 -6.11
C ASN A 318 -17.60 8.31 -4.74
N LEU A 319 -16.38 7.79 -4.52
CA LEU A 319 -16.02 7.06 -3.31
C LEU A 319 -16.06 7.95 -2.07
N ARG A 320 -16.34 7.32 -0.93
CA ARG A 320 -16.35 7.94 0.40
C ARG A 320 -15.44 7.17 1.35
N VAL A 321 -15.02 7.83 2.43
CA VAL A 321 -14.28 7.20 3.53
C VAL A 321 -15.04 7.44 4.81
N GLY A 322 -15.04 6.45 5.69
CA GLY A 322 -15.69 6.54 7.00
C GLY A 322 -14.73 6.21 8.14
N GLY A 323 -15.15 6.56 9.35
CA GLY A 323 -14.47 6.21 10.59
C GLY A 323 -12.98 6.58 10.61
N ASP A 324 -12.14 5.60 10.92
CA ASP A 324 -10.71 5.82 11.06
C ASP A 324 -9.99 6.07 9.72
N MET A 325 -10.54 5.56 8.61
CA MET A 325 -9.94 5.67 7.28
C MET A 325 -9.86 7.10 6.78
N ALA A 326 -10.79 7.98 7.17
CA ALA A 326 -10.79 9.39 6.78
C ALA A 326 -9.47 10.11 7.09
N SER A 327 -8.84 9.77 8.22
CA SER A 327 -7.56 10.34 8.64
C SER A 327 -6.32 9.62 8.09
N ARG A 328 -6.52 8.51 7.36
CA ARG A 328 -5.47 7.59 6.89
C ARG A 328 -5.41 7.49 5.37
N THR A 329 -6.21 8.28 4.68
CA THR A 329 -6.35 8.29 3.22
C THR A 329 -5.78 9.55 2.60
N VAL A 330 -5.16 9.41 1.43
CA VAL A 330 -4.81 10.50 0.51
C VAL A 330 -5.65 10.37 -0.74
N TRP A 331 -6.24 11.49 -1.16
CA TRP A 331 -7.16 11.55 -2.28
C TRP A 331 -6.48 12.04 -3.55
N VAL A 332 -6.77 11.34 -4.64
CA VAL A 332 -6.47 11.73 -6.01
C VAL A 332 -7.79 11.72 -6.76
N ARG A 333 -8.35 12.90 -7.04
CA ARG A 333 -9.64 13.03 -7.70
C ARG A 333 -9.52 13.49 -9.14
N LEU A 334 -10.31 12.84 -9.98
CA LEU A 334 -10.46 13.14 -11.39
C LEU A 334 -11.85 13.69 -11.67
N ASP A 335 -11.92 14.73 -12.49
CA ASP A 335 -13.17 15.32 -12.98
C ASP A 335 -13.05 15.68 -14.47
N PRO A 336 -13.49 14.79 -15.38
CA PRO A 336 -13.43 15.04 -16.82
C PRO A 336 -14.24 16.25 -17.29
N ASP A 337 -15.21 16.72 -16.49
CA ASP A 337 -16.16 17.78 -16.84
C ASP A 337 -16.76 17.63 -18.25
N CYS A 338 -17.10 16.39 -18.63
CA CYS A 338 -17.69 16.12 -19.94
C CYS A 338 -18.59 14.88 -19.94
N PRO A 339 -19.60 14.81 -20.85
CA PRO A 339 -20.56 13.71 -20.84
C PRO A 339 -20.02 12.34 -21.27
N ARG A 340 -18.91 12.32 -22.03
CA ARG A 340 -18.27 11.10 -22.58
C ARG A 340 -16.75 11.16 -22.38
N PRO A 341 -16.25 10.93 -21.16
CA PRO A 341 -14.82 10.95 -20.87
C PRO A 341 -14.00 10.04 -21.78
N GLU A 342 -14.54 8.87 -22.14
CA GLU A 342 -13.92 7.88 -23.01
C GLU A 342 -13.75 8.33 -24.48
N ALA A 343 -14.49 9.36 -24.92
CA ALA A 343 -14.43 9.89 -26.28
C ALA A 343 -13.44 11.05 -26.45
N ARG A 344 -12.71 11.42 -25.39
CA ARG A 344 -11.68 12.45 -25.44
C ARG A 344 -10.57 12.04 -26.41
N SER A 345 -9.97 13.00 -27.08
CA SER A 345 -8.90 12.78 -28.07
C SER A 345 -7.88 13.92 -28.02
N GLY A 346 -6.80 13.82 -28.80
CA GLY A 346 -5.73 14.81 -28.81
C GLY A 346 -4.75 14.69 -27.64
N PHE A 347 -4.62 13.49 -27.07
CA PHE A 347 -3.68 13.20 -25.99
C PHE A 347 -2.21 13.38 -26.44
N THR A 348 -1.41 13.93 -25.55
CA THR A 348 0.04 14.16 -25.71
C THR A 348 0.79 12.84 -25.89
N ILE A 349 0.35 11.78 -25.19
CA ILE A 349 0.75 10.40 -25.43
C ILE A 349 -0.49 9.65 -25.93
N PRO A 350 -0.57 9.33 -27.23
CA PRO A 350 -1.69 8.55 -27.77
C PRO A 350 -1.74 7.15 -27.15
N ASN A 351 -2.96 6.70 -26.81
CA ASN A 351 -3.23 5.36 -26.25
C ASN A 351 -2.29 5.00 -25.09
N LEU A 352 -2.24 5.88 -24.08
CA LEU A 352 -1.32 5.77 -22.94
C LEU A 352 -1.38 4.39 -22.26
N ASP A 353 -2.56 3.80 -22.16
CA ASP A 353 -2.84 2.46 -21.62
C ASP A 353 -2.05 1.37 -22.35
N SER A 354 -1.94 1.46 -23.68
CA SER A 354 -1.18 0.52 -24.51
C SER A 354 0.29 0.94 -24.62
N TRP A 355 0.58 2.24 -24.66
CA TRP A 355 1.93 2.78 -24.76
C TRP A 355 2.80 2.39 -23.57
N ILE A 356 2.23 2.43 -22.36
CA ILE A 356 2.94 2.11 -21.11
C ILE A 356 3.19 0.61 -20.94
N LEU A 357 2.61 -0.26 -21.78
CA LEU A 357 2.88 -1.69 -21.77
C LEU A 357 4.26 -2.03 -22.37
N ASP A 358 4.81 -1.15 -23.21
CA ASP A 358 6.15 -1.31 -23.76
C ASP A 358 7.22 -1.11 -22.65
N PRO A 359 8.11 -2.08 -22.43
CA PRO A 359 9.19 -1.99 -21.44
C PRO A 359 10.10 -0.77 -21.59
N ALA A 360 10.36 -0.33 -22.81
CA ALA A 360 11.19 0.85 -23.06
C ALA A 360 10.50 2.14 -22.58
N ASN A 361 9.18 2.20 -22.73
CA ASN A 361 8.36 3.31 -22.26
C ASN A 361 8.26 3.30 -20.73
N GLN A 362 8.09 2.12 -20.13
CA GLN A 362 8.14 1.98 -18.66
C GLN A 362 9.48 2.41 -18.09
N ALA A 363 10.59 1.99 -18.72
CA ALA A 363 11.94 2.40 -18.33
C ALA A 363 12.14 3.91 -18.48
N THR A 364 11.55 4.54 -19.50
CA THR A 364 11.57 5.99 -19.70
C THR A 364 10.87 6.72 -18.54
N VAL A 365 9.64 6.33 -18.20
CA VAL A 365 8.90 6.92 -17.07
C VAL A 365 9.68 6.74 -15.77
N LEU A 366 10.16 5.52 -15.51
CA LEU A 366 10.93 5.21 -14.31
C LEU A 366 12.22 6.03 -14.22
N ARG A 367 12.95 6.20 -15.32
CA ARG A 367 14.17 7.00 -15.36
C ARG A 367 13.91 8.45 -14.98
N HIS A 368 12.81 9.05 -15.47
CA HIS A 368 12.45 10.41 -15.08
C HIS A 368 12.07 10.50 -13.60
N VAL A 369 11.31 9.52 -13.08
CA VAL A 369 11.00 9.45 -11.64
C VAL A 369 12.27 9.33 -10.79
N LEU A 370 13.18 8.42 -11.14
CA LEU A 370 14.45 8.21 -10.45
C LEU A 370 15.37 9.45 -10.52
N THR A 371 15.36 10.16 -11.65
CA THR A 371 16.12 11.40 -11.83
C THR A 371 15.69 12.46 -10.81
N LEU A 372 14.38 12.69 -10.66
CA LEU A 372 13.88 13.64 -9.65
C LEU A 372 14.21 13.17 -8.23
N ILE A 373 14.08 11.87 -7.94
CA ILE A 373 14.41 11.33 -6.62
C ILE A 373 15.90 11.53 -6.29
N LEU A 374 16.79 11.29 -7.25
CA LEU A 374 18.23 11.44 -7.07
C LEU A 374 18.66 12.90 -6.93
N ASP A 375 18.03 13.81 -7.65
CA ASP A 375 18.26 15.24 -7.45
C ASP A 375 17.87 15.71 -6.04
N TRP A 376 16.67 15.33 -5.57
CA TRP A 376 16.20 15.64 -4.22
C TRP A 376 17.09 15.04 -3.12
N THR A 377 17.53 13.79 -3.28
CA THR A 377 18.43 13.15 -2.31
C THR A 377 19.84 13.75 -2.35
N ALA A 378 20.36 14.09 -3.53
CA ALA A 378 21.64 14.79 -3.67
C ALA A 378 21.64 16.18 -2.99
N ALA A 379 20.48 16.83 -2.92
CA ALA A 379 20.27 18.08 -2.16
C ALA A 379 20.11 17.87 -0.64
N GLY A 380 20.29 16.65 -0.13
CA GLY A 380 20.16 16.31 1.29
C GLY A 380 18.77 15.87 1.71
N ALA A 381 17.90 15.52 0.76
CA ALA A 381 16.52 15.07 0.98
C ALA A 381 15.73 16.02 1.90
N PRO A 382 15.66 17.33 1.58
CA PRO A 382 14.95 18.30 2.41
C PRO A 382 13.50 17.86 2.64
N THR A 383 13.02 17.99 3.88
CA THR A 383 11.65 17.66 4.26
C THR A 383 10.82 18.93 4.39
N SER A 384 9.57 18.90 3.94
CA SER A 384 8.64 20.02 4.10
C SER A 384 8.14 20.14 5.53
N THR A 385 7.99 21.39 6.00
CA THR A 385 7.27 21.74 7.24
C THR A 385 5.90 22.36 6.97
N SER A 386 5.55 22.57 5.70
CA SER A 386 4.31 23.24 5.27
C SER A 386 3.13 22.26 5.13
N VAL A 387 3.41 20.97 5.12
CA VAL A 387 2.39 19.91 4.97
C VAL A 387 1.53 19.72 6.23
N PRO A 388 0.25 19.33 6.07
CA PRO A 388 -0.62 19.06 7.20
C PRO A 388 -0.13 17.87 8.03
N GLN A 389 -0.41 17.90 9.33
CA GLN A 389 -0.18 16.75 10.21
C GLN A 389 -1.12 15.59 9.82
N MET A 390 -0.54 14.39 9.65
CA MET A 390 -1.24 13.18 9.21
C MET A 390 -1.04 12.00 10.16
N ARG A 391 -1.13 12.23 11.49
CA ARG A 391 -0.95 11.19 12.52
C ARG A 391 0.36 10.40 12.30
N GLN A 392 0.30 9.08 12.11
CA GLN A 392 1.49 8.25 11.84
C GLN A 392 2.09 8.42 10.43
N PHE A 393 1.41 9.11 9.51
CA PHE A 393 1.88 9.39 8.16
C PHE A 393 2.54 10.76 8.02
N THR A 394 2.63 11.57 9.10
CA THR A 394 3.29 12.89 9.05
C THR A 394 4.69 12.78 8.47
N ARG A 395 5.47 11.76 8.87
CA ARG A 395 6.82 11.56 8.32
C ARG A 395 6.80 11.33 6.80
N TRP A 396 5.84 10.55 6.30
CA TRP A 396 5.67 10.34 4.86
C TRP A 396 5.32 11.67 4.17
N ALA A 397 4.35 12.41 4.71
CA ALA A 397 3.92 13.69 4.15
C ALA A 397 5.08 14.70 4.10
N GLN A 398 5.94 14.75 5.13
CA GLN A 398 7.10 15.64 5.16
C GLN A 398 8.15 15.32 4.09
N HIS A 399 8.44 14.03 3.86
CA HIS A 399 9.42 13.64 2.82
C HIS A 399 8.84 13.85 1.42
N ILE A 400 7.58 13.46 1.19
CA ILE A 400 6.92 13.67 -0.11
C ILE A 400 6.73 15.16 -0.39
N GLY A 401 6.28 15.94 0.60
CA GLY A 401 6.14 17.39 0.48
C GLY A 401 7.48 18.05 0.17
N GLY A 402 8.56 17.63 0.84
CA GLY A 402 9.90 18.15 0.56
C GLY A 402 10.41 17.77 -0.83
N PHE A 403 10.16 16.53 -1.27
CA PHE A 403 10.43 16.08 -2.63
C PHE A 403 9.67 16.91 -3.68
N LEU A 404 8.39 17.19 -3.46
CA LEU A 404 7.57 17.96 -4.40
C LEU A 404 7.95 19.45 -4.40
N GLU A 405 8.15 20.05 -3.23
CA GLU A 405 8.59 21.45 -3.08
C GLU A 405 9.96 21.70 -3.73
N HIS A 406 10.90 20.76 -3.58
CA HIS A 406 12.22 20.81 -4.20
C HIS A 406 12.15 20.95 -5.73
N HIS A 407 11.15 20.33 -6.36
CA HIS A 407 10.90 20.41 -7.81
C HIS A 407 9.85 21.46 -8.21
N GLY A 408 9.46 22.35 -7.29
CA GLY A 408 8.48 23.40 -7.54
C GLY A 408 7.05 22.88 -7.79
N ILE A 409 6.72 21.68 -7.32
CA ILE A 409 5.38 21.07 -7.46
C ILE A 409 4.56 21.44 -6.21
N GLY A 410 3.72 22.46 -6.34
CA GLY A 410 2.85 22.94 -5.26
C GLY A 410 1.52 22.17 -5.13
N GLY A 411 0.75 22.51 -4.09
CA GLY A 411 -0.62 22.01 -3.89
C GLY A 411 -0.72 20.65 -3.17
N PHE A 412 0.40 20.00 -2.88
CA PHE A 412 0.40 18.70 -2.18
C PHE A 412 -0.41 18.75 -0.88
N LEU A 413 -1.36 17.82 -0.73
CA LEU A 413 -2.29 17.68 0.41
C LEU A 413 -3.15 18.92 0.73
N SER A 414 -3.25 19.92 -0.15
CA SER A 414 -4.12 21.07 0.11
C SER A 414 -5.62 20.71 0.08
N ASN A 415 -5.97 19.54 -0.45
CA ASN A 415 -7.33 18.96 -0.44
C ASN A 415 -7.61 18.07 0.80
N ALA A 416 -6.66 17.92 1.73
CA ALA A 416 -6.79 17.00 2.85
C ALA A 416 -7.88 17.40 3.87
N GLU A 417 -8.09 18.71 4.09
CA GLU A 417 -9.14 19.19 5.00
C GLU A 417 -10.54 19.02 4.41
N GLU A 418 -10.77 19.47 3.17
CA GLU A 418 -12.03 19.22 2.44
C GLU A 418 -12.37 17.72 2.42
N SER A 419 -11.35 16.87 2.21
CA SER A 419 -11.53 15.42 2.20
C SER A 419 -11.89 14.82 3.56
N ARG A 420 -11.48 15.44 4.67
CA ARG A 420 -11.90 15.04 6.03
C ARG A 420 -13.32 15.49 6.34
N GLU A 421 -13.74 16.62 5.80
CA GLU A 421 -15.12 17.13 5.96
C GLU A 421 -16.14 16.31 5.16
N LEU A 422 -15.69 15.66 4.08
CA LEU A 422 -16.45 14.67 3.29
C LEU A 422 -16.49 13.27 3.93
N ASP A 423 -16.14 13.13 5.21
CA ASP A 423 -16.45 11.92 5.99
C ASP A 423 -17.97 11.79 6.09
N ASP A 424 -18.53 10.83 5.36
CA ASP A 424 -19.97 10.59 5.26
C ASP A 424 -20.58 10.33 6.64
N ASP A 425 -19.91 9.53 7.47
CA ASP A 425 -20.36 9.31 8.85
C ASP A 425 -20.38 10.66 9.58
N ALA A 426 -19.35 11.50 9.40
CA ALA A 426 -19.33 12.81 10.03
C ALA A 426 -20.40 13.77 9.53
N ALA A 427 -20.66 13.80 8.22
CA ALA A 427 -21.65 14.64 7.59
C ALA A 427 -23.07 14.20 7.99
N GLU A 428 -23.36 12.89 7.96
CA GLU A 428 -24.64 12.32 8.42
C GLU A 428 -24.87 12.62 9.90
N TRP A 429 -23.88 12.37 10.75
CA TRP A 429 -23.98 12.69 12.18
C TRP A 429 -24.14 14.19 12.42
N ARG A 430 -23.45 15.05 11.66
CA ARG A 430 -23.61 16.50 11.77
C ARG A 430 -25.02 16.94 11.36
N ALA A 431 -25.53 16.44 10.24
CA ALA A 431 -26.88 16.72 9.78
C ALA A 431 -27.93 16.27 10.81
N PHE A 432 -27.78 15.06 11.34
CA PHE A 432 -28.61 14.53 12.43
C PHE A 432 -28.58 15.43 13.68
N LEU A 433 -27.39 15.80 14.16
CA LEU A 433 -27.25 16.62 15.37
C LEU A 433 -27.79 18.04 15.18
N LEU A 434 -27.57 18.65 14.00
CA LEU A 434 -28.15 19.95 13.65
C LEU A 434 -29.68 19.87 13.61
N ARG A 435 -30.23 18.80 13.03
CA ARG A 435 -31.68 18.59 12.99
C ARG A 435 -32.26 18.32 14.38
N TRP A 436 -31.58 17.52 15.20
CA TRP A 436 -31.95 17.30 16.60
C TRP A 436 -32.00 18.63 17.34
N HIS A 437 -30.92 19.42 17.29
CA HIS A 437 -30.88 20.71 17.96
C HIS A 437 -31.98 21.66 17.46
N ALA A 438 -32.33 21.62 16.17
CA ALA A 438 -33.44 22.41 15.62
C ALA A 438 -34.82 21.95 16.15
N LEU A 439 -35.02 20.64 16.36
CA LEU A 439 -36.30 20.07 16.82
C LEU A 439 -36.47 20.12 18.35
N HIS A 440 -35.38 19.97 19.10
CA HIS A 440 -35.43 19.74 20.55
C HIS A 440 -34.50 20.66 21.35
N GLY A 441 -33.73 21.53 20.69
CA GLY A 441 -32.76 22.40 21.34
C GLY A 441 -31.73 21.63 22.16
N THR A 442 -31.49 22.10 23.38
CA THR A 442 -30.59 21.49 24.36
C THR A 442 -31.31 20.56 25.35
N LYS A 443 -32.56 20.18 25.08
CA LYS A 443 -33.35 19.33 25.98
C LYS A 443 -32.70 17.94 26.13
N PRO A 444 -32.39 17.47 27.35
CA PRO A 444 -31.95 16.10 27.59
C PRO A 444 -33.08 15.11 27.24
N MET A 445 -32.75 14.09 26.45
CA MET A 445 -33.66 13.04 26.02
C MET A 445 -33.00 11.67 26.11
N THR A 446 -33.77 10.66 26.51
CA THR A 446 -33.36 9.26 26.41
C THR A 446 -33.32 8.81 24.94
N ALA A 447 -32.57 7.74 24.66
CA ALA A 447 -32.58 7.15 23.32
C ALA A 447 -33.97 6.64 22.90
N SER A 448 -34.82 6.26 23.87
CA SER A 448 -36.19 5.83 23.61
C SER A 448 -37.09 6.99 23.19
N GLU A 449 -37.04 8.10 23.93
CA GLU A 449 -37.80 9.31 23.59
C GLU A 449 -37.38 9.85 22.23
N LEU A 450 -36.07 9.90 21.96
CA LEU A 450 -35.57 10.36 20.68
C LEU A 450 -36.01 9.45 19.53
N ARG A 451 -35.91 8.13 19.68
CA ARG A 451 -36.39 7.19 18.65
C ARG A 451 -37.89 7.37 18.38
N ALA A 452 -38.70 7.63 19.40
CA ALA A 452 -40.13 7.85 19.21
C ALA A 452 -40.43 9.06 18.30
N THR A 453 -39.59 10.11 18.33
CA THR A 453 -39.76 11.28 17.45
C THR A 453 -39.49 11.01 15.97
N ALA A 454 -38.87 9.87 15.65
CA ALA A 454 -38.61 9.43 14.28
C ALA A 454 -39.63 8.41 13.77
N GLU A 455 -40.63 8.01 14.57
CA GLU A 455 -41.70 7.13 14.08
C GLU A 455 -42.48 7.81 12.94
N PRO A 456 -42.80 7.07 11.85
CA PRO A 456 -43.55 7.62 10.74
C PRO A 456 -44.97 8.00 11.19
N GLY A 457 -45.28 9.29 11.10
CA GLY A 457 -46.62 9.86 11.33
C GLY A 457 -47.30 10.25 10.01
N PRO A 458 -48.57 10.71 10.04
CA PRO A 458 -49.33 11.13 8.85
C PRO A 458 -48.83 12.44 8.19
N GLY A 459 -47.65 12.93 8.54
CA GLY A 459 -47.04 14.17 8.04
C GLY A 459 -45.66 13.95 7.42
N ALA A 460 -45.04 15.03 6.96
CA ALA A 460 -43.67 14.98 6.46
C ALA A 460 -42.71 14.52 7.57
N ASP A 461 -41.69 13.75 7.20
CA ASP A 461 -40.66 13.27 8.13
C ASP A 461 -40.01 14.46 8.85
N PRO A 462 -40.18 14.58 10.20
CA PRO A 462 -39.59 15.68 10.94
C PRO A 462 -38.07 15.66 10.90
N TRP A 463 -37.43 14.53 10.58
CA TRP A 463 -35.98 14.41 10.46
C TRP A 463 -35.46 14.65 9.04
N VAL A 464 -36.33 14.76 8.04
CA VAL A 464 -35.96 15.01 6.63
C VAL A 464 -34.86 14.04 6.16
N GLY A 465 -34.98 12.77 6.53
CA GLY A 465 -34.01 11.71 6.19
C GLY A 465 -32.71 11.72 7.00
N SER A 466 -32.50 12.66 7.94
CA SER A 466 -31.26 12.75 8.72
C SER A 466 -31.21 11.82 9.94
N PHE A 467 -32.28 11.07 10.25
CA PHE A 467 -32.27 10.18 11.41
C PHE A 467 -31.44 8.92 11.11
N PRO A 468 -30.52 8.48 12.02
CA PRO A 468 -29.69 7.31 11.78
C PRO A 468 -30.53 6.06 11.54
N THR A 469 -30.22 5.31 10.48
CA THR A 469 -30.90 4.05 10.15
C THR A 469 -29.98 2.84 10.37
N THR A 470 -30.54 1.64 10.25
CA THR A 470 -29.80 0.38 10.17
C THR A 470 -29.37 0.13 8.72
N ASN A 471 -28.47 -0.82 8.48
CA ASN A 471 -28.00 -1.18 7.13
C ASN A 471 -29.13 -1.64 6.17
N THR A 472 -30.33 -1.91 6.70
CA THR A 472 -31.54 -2.26 5.92
C THR A 472 -32.48 -1.06 5.72
N GLY A 473 -32.03 0.16 6.02
CA GLY A 473 -32.80 1.40 5.94
C GLY A 473 -33.85 1.59 7.03
N LYS A 474 -34.00 0.64 7.97
CA LYS A 474 -34.98 0.71 9.07
C LYS A 474 -34.47 1.54 10.23
N LEU A 475 -35.37 2.17 10.97
CA LEU A 475 -35.03 2.88 12.19
C LEU A 475 -34.45 1.92 13.26
N PRO A 476 -33.37 2.31 13.98
CA PRO A 476 -32.76 1.48 15.01
C PRO A 476 -33.67 1.32 16.22
N SER A 477 -33.49 0.23 16.97
CA SER A 477 -34.10 0.08 18.28
C SER A 477 -33.54 1.11 19.28
N PRO A 478 -34.28 1.50 20.34
CA PRO A 478 -33.78 2.42 21.37
C PRO A 478 -32.41 2.02 21.94
N LYS A 479 -32.18 0.72 22.15
CA LYS A 479 -30.90 0.19 22.62
C LYS A 479 -29.77 0.38 21.60
N SER A 480 -30.03 0.06 20.33
CA SER A 480 -29.07 0.23 19.24
C SER A 480 -28.72 1.72 19.04
N LEU A 481 -29.73 2.59 19.08
CA LEU A 481 -29.55 4.04 19.02
C LEU A 481 -28.72 4.53 20.20
N GLY A 482 -28.99 4.08 21.43
CA GLY A 482 -28.20 4.43 22.60
C GLY A 482 -26.71 4.05 22.49
N HIS A 483 -26.41 2.88 21.92
CA HIS A 483 -25.03 2.49 21.63
C HIS A 483 -24.39 3.40 20.57
N LYS A 484 -25.10 3.69 19.48
CA LYS A 484 -24.63 4.61 18.43
C LYS A 484 -24.33 6.00 19.01
N LEU A 485 -25.26 6.56 19.79
CA LEU A 485 -25.11 7.87 20.46
C LEU A 485 -23.93 7.88 21.42
N THR A 486 -23.76 6.83 22.22
CA THR A 486 -22.62 6.71 23.14
C THR A 486 -21.28 6.78 22.42
N GLY A 487 -21.18 6.18 21.22
CA GLY A 487 -19.97 6.25 20.39
C GLY A 487 -19.63 7.66 19.89
N GLN A 488 -20.60 8.58 19.87
CA GLN A 488 -20.45 9.95 19.37
C GLN A 488 -20.26 10.99 20.48
N LEU A 489 -20.32 10.59 21.75
CA LEU A 489 -20.20 11.51 22.89
C LEU A 489 -18.87 12.27 22.86
N GLY A 490 -18.97 13.58 23.03
CA GLY A 490 -17.80 14.46 23.11
C GLY A 490 -17.13 14.79 21.77
N ARG A 491 -17.58 14.21 20.65
CA ARG A 491 -17.04 14.48 19.32
C ARG A 491 -17.64 15.77 18.76
N TRP A 492 -16.82 16.78 18.57
CA TRP A 492 -17.22 18.01 17.88
C TRP A 492 -17.32 17.80 16.38
N ARG A 493 -18.39 18.31 15.75
CA ARG A 493 -18.62 18.25 14.31
C ARG A 493 -18.91 19.66 13.78
N GLY A 494 -17.85 20.44 13.60
CA GLY A 494 -17.97 21.89 13.44
C GLY A 494 -18.30 22.54 14.78
N ASP A 495 -19.42 23.24 14.86
CA ASP A 495 -19.88 24.00 16.03
C ASP A 495 -20.85 23.25 16.95
N ILE A 496 -21.08 21.95 16.70
CA ILE A 496 -22.08 21.13 17.42
C ILE A 496 -21.47 19.87 18.03
N VAL A 497 -21.97 19.45 19.19
CA VAL A 497 -21.46 18.30 19.94
C VAL A 497 -22.57 17.59 20.73
N LEU A 498 -22.49 16.26 20.80
CA LEU A 498 -23.39 15.43 21.62
C LEU A 498 -22.83 15.26 23.03
N ARG A 499 -23.68 15.46 24.03
CA ARG A 499 -23.39 15.25 25.46
C ARG A 499 -24.36 14.23 26.05
N SER A 500 -24.02 13.73 27.23
CA SER A 500 -24.90 12.88 28.01
C SER A 500 -24.66 13.02 29.50
N VAL A 501 -25.68 12.67 30.27
CA VAL A 501 -25.61 12.47 31.72
C VAL A 501 -26.31 11.16 32.06
N ILE A 502 -25.85 10.49 33.11
CA ILE A 502 -26.55 9.34 33.68
C ILE A 502 -27.38 9.88 34.83
N ASP A 503 -28.70 9.71 34.73
CA ASP A 503 -29.60 9.97 35.84
C ASP A 503 -29.41 8.87 36.90
N THR A 504 -28.99 9.25 38.09
CA THR A 504 -28.70 8.36 39.22
C THR A 504 -29.95 7.73 39.84
N GLU A 505 -31.13 8.34 39.67
CA GLU A 505 -32.38 7.82 40.24
C GLU A 505 -33.00 6.75 39.33
N THR A 506 -32.97 6.97 38.01
CA THR A 506 -33.54 6.03 37.03
C THR A 506 -32.49 5.09 36.42
N ASN A 507 -31.21 5.29 36.73
CA ASN A 507 -30.05 4.64 36.10
C ASN A 507 -30.11 4.69 34.56
N SER A 508 -30.72 5.74 34.02
CA SER A 508 -30.95 5.92 32.59
C SER A 508 -30.05 7.02 32.03
N ARG A 509 -29.49 6.78 30.84
CA ARG A 509 -28.63 7.77 30.17
C ARG A 509 -29.49 8.67 29.29
N THR A 510 -29.40 9.98 29.51
CA THR A 510 -29.99 11.00 28.66
C THR A 510 -28.91 11.71 27.85
N TYR A 511 -29.29 12.22 26.69
CA TYR A 511 -28.43 12.85 25.70
C TYR A 511 -28.99 14.21 25.32
N TRP A 512 -28.12 15.19 25.07
CA TRP A 512 -28.52 16.47 24.47
C TRP A 512 -27.43 16.96 23.52
N VAL A 513 -27.82 17.88 22.66
CA VAL A 513 -26.92 18.49 21.69
C VAL A 513 -26.60 19.91 22.14
N GLU A 514 -25.30 20.23 22.19
CA GLU A 514 -24.81 21.59 22.47
C GLU A 514 -24.26 22.19 21.19
N ARG A 515 -24.49 23.49 21.00
CA ARG A 515 -23.93 24.27 19.90
C ARG A 515 -23.13 25.44 20.45
N GLN A 516 -21.88 25.58 20.03
CA GLN A 516 -21.04 26.71 20.43
C GLN A 516 -21.34 27.89 19.51
N THR A 517 -21.94 28.95 20.05
CA THR A 517 -22.11 30.22 19.34
C THR A 517 -20.78 30.99 19.33
N GLY A 518 -19.93 30.67 18.35
CA GLY A 518 -18.72 31.42 18.04
C GLY A 518 -18.38 31.22 16.56
N THR A 519 -18.46 32.28 15.77
CA THR A 519 -18.34 32.28 14.30
C THR A 519 -17.05 31.61 13.80
N PRO A 520 -17.10 30.51 13.03
CA PRO A 520 -16.12 30.29 11.98
C PRO A 520 -16.62 31.07 10.76
N GLN A 521 -15.89 32.09 10.33
CA GLN A 521 -16.16 32.73 9.04
C GLN A 521 -16.01 31.67 7.94
N LEU A 522 -17.14 31.24 7.37
CA LEU A 522 -17.15 30.64 6.04
C LEU A 522 -16.54 31.66 5.07
N PRO A 523 -15.65 31.28 4.13
CA PRO A 523 -15.23 32.17 3.05
C PRO A 523 -16.49 32.60 2.29
N GLY A 524 -16.84 33.87 2.39
CA GLY A 524 -18.11 34.38 1.91
C GLY A 524 -18.28 34.15 0.41
N ILE A 525 -19.29 33.38 0.04
CA ILE A 525 -19.98 33.54 -1.23
C ILE A 525 -20.57 34.95 -1.19
N LYS A 526 -19.93 35.91 -1.86
CA LYS A 526 -20.52 37.23 -2.07
C LYS A 526 -21.79 37.05 -2.92
N PRO A 527 -22.99 37.42 -2.45
CA PRO A 527 -24.12 37.59 -3.33
C PRO A 527 -23.78 38.72 -4.31
N GLY A 528 -23.81 38.42 -5.60
CA GLY A 528 -23.62 39.39 -6.67
C GLY A 528 -24.63 40.52 -6.52
N ASN A 529 -24.14 41.74 -6.34
CA ASN A 529 -24.96 42.94 -6.26
C ASN A 529 -25.57 43.21 -7.64
N PRO A 530 -26.90 43.23 -7.81
CA PRO A 530 -27.52 43.55 -9.07
C PRO A 530 -27.73 45.07 -9.12
N GLU A 531 -26.83 45.83 -9.72
CA GLU A 531 -27.22 47.16 -10.22
C GLU A 531 -26.26 47.77 -11.24
N THR A 532 -26.84 48.02 -12.42
CA THR A 532 -26.74 49.22 -13.26
C THR A 532 -25.37 49.73 -13.74
N ARG A 533 -25.16 49.60 -15.06
CA ARG A 533 -24.58 50.64 -15.96
C ARG A 533 -24.89 50.23 -17.40
N ARG A 534 -25.89 50.86 -18.03
CA ARG A 534 -25.73 52.01 -18.95
C ARG A 534 -24.69 51.77 -20.05
N ASN A 535 -25.18 51.54 -21.26
CA ASN A 535 -24.56 52.00 -22.52
C ASN A 535 -24.11 53.47 -22.36
N PRO A 536 -22.98 53.90 -22.96
CA PRO A 536 -23.03 54.21 -24.41
C PRO A 536 -21.72 54.09 -25.23
N ARG A 537 -21.95 53.98 -26.55
CA ARG A 537 -21.08 54.18 -27.73
C ARG A 537 -20.13 53.07 -28.14
#